data_AF-A0A1F9FHJ4-F1
#
_entry.id   AF-A0A1F9FHJ4-F1
#
_cell.length_a   1.000
_cell.length_b   1.000
_cell.length_c   1.000
_cell.angle_alpha   90.00
_cell.angle_beta   90.00
_cell.angle_gamma   90.00
#
_symmetry.space_group_name_H-M   'P 1'
#
loop_
_entity.id
_entity.type
_entity.pdbx_description
1 polymer ?
#
loop_
_entity_poly.entity_id
_entity_poly.type
_entity_poly.pdbx_seq_one_letter_code
_entity_poly.pdbx_strand_id
1 'polypeptide(L)'
;MHLYSRKLTVDQLQNFLTEQEHAGGAKAFVLLERTDQRIDWQEFERDKSPKNGSVNVGQLWDFRRSAPGGSALHVHVFAHYVTIHLDVHDPAERPVEHLLGETYLVRGAAVGGGTALLLGLASGPALVLAAFGALLGGNAAVAARYVALARIDWDGTAGFEPIAPDRVRALLHDDQLQQPYRRLRGAR
;
A
#
# COMPACT_ATOMS: atom_id res chain seq x y z
N MET A 1 -4.25 -24.95 -30.19
CA MET A 1 -4.68 -23.54 -30.36
C MET A 1 -4.40 -22.83 -29.04
N HIS A 2 -3.25 -22.15 -28.93
CA HIS A 2 -2.94 -21.35 -27.74
C HIS A 2 -3.73 -20.05 -27.86
N LEU A 3 -4.80 -19.91 -27.07
CA LEU A 3 -5.41 -18.61 -26.85
C LEU A 3 -4.34 -17.77 -26.17
N TYR A 4 -3.81 -16.76 -26.87
CA TYR A 4 -2.95 -15.75 -26.26
C TYR A 4 -3.80 -15.01 -25.21
N SER A 5 -3.74 -15.47 -23.95
CA SER A 5 -4.37 -14.75 -22.86
C SER A 5 -3.62 -13.42 -22.73
N ARG A 6 -4.31 -12.31 -23.02
CA ARG A 6 -3.77 -10.97 -22.74
C ARG A 6 -3.39 -10.92 -21.27
N LYS A 7 -2.17 -10.44 -21.00
CA LYS A 7 -1.69 -10.23 -19.65
C LYS A 7 -2.01 -8.81 -19.22
N LEU A 8 -2.33 -8.65 -17.95
CA LEU A 8 -2.47 -7.35 -17.30
C LEU A 8 -1.10 -6.68 -17.24
N THR A 9 -1.02 -5.48 -17.83
CA THR A 9 0.19 -4.64 -17.79
C THR A 9 0.17 -3.72 -16.58
N VAL A 10 1.34 -3.18 -16.25
CA VAL A 10 1.48 -2.17 -15.18
C VAL A 10 0.65 -0.92 -15.50
N ASP A 11 0.62 -0.49 -16.76
CA ASP A 11 -0.13 0.69 -17.19
C ASP A 11 -1.65 0.52 -17.03
N GLN A 12 -2.17 -0.69 -17.30
CA GLN A 12 -3.59 -0.99 -17.09
C GLN A 12 -3.98 -0.92 -15.60
N LEU A 13 -3.10 -1.42 -14.71
CA LEU A 13 -3.29 -1.31 -13.27
C LEU A 13 -3.24 0.13 -12.79
N GLN A 14 -2.31 0.93 -13.32
CA GLN A 14 -2.20 2.36 -13.01
C GLN A 14 -3.47 3.12 -13.41
N ASN A 15 -4.00 2.86 -14.61
CA ASN A 15 -5.24 3.50 -15.08
C ASN A 15 -6.42 3.11 -14.19
N PHE A 16 -6.58 1.82 -13.90
CA PHE A 16 -7.63 1.35 -12.99
C PHE A 16 -7.54 2.02 -11.62
N LEU A 17 -6.36 2.06 -11.00
CA LEU A 17 -6.18 2.67 -9.68
C LEU A 17 -6.46 4.17 -9.70
N THR A 18 -6.06 4.87 -10.77
CA THR A 18 -6.35 6.30 -10.96
C THR A 18 -7.85 6.56 -10.99
N GLU A 19 -8.59 5.72 -11.73
CA GLU A 19 -10.05 5.80 -11.79
C GLU A 19 -10.70 5.55 -10.43
N GLN A 20 -10.21 4.55 -9.68
CA GLN A 20 -10.75 4.24 -8.35
C GLN A 20 -10.51 5.37 -7.34
N GLU A 21 -9.35 6.01 -7.37
CA GLU A 21 -9.02 7.12 -6.49
C GLU A 21 -9.94 8.33 -6.75
N HIS A 22 -10.15 8.68 -8.03
CA HIS A 22 -11.08 9.74 -8.42
C HIS A 22 -12.53 9.45 -8.04
N ALA A 23 -12.96 8.18 -8.07
CA ALA A 23 -14.36 7.81 -7.83
C ALA A 23 -14.75 7.73 -6.34
N GLY A 24 -13.82 7.40 -5.44
CA GLY A 24 -14.15 6.99 -4.07
C GLY A 24 -13.48 7.77 -2.95
N GLY A 25 -12.45 8.58 -3.25
CA GLY A 25 -11.68 9.33 -2.24
C GLY A 25 -10.92 8.48 -1.21
N ALA A 26 -11.03 7.15 -1.30
CA ALA A 26 -10.36 6.18 -0.43
C ALA A 26 -9.24 5.48 -1.21
N LYS A 27 -8.09 5.29 -0.55
CA LYS A 27 -6.93 4.60 -1.13
C LYS A 27 -7.32 3.17 -1.51
N ALA A 28 -7.22 2.85 -2.79
CA ALA A 28 -7.50 1.53 -3.33
C ALA A 28 -6.21 0.70 -3.38
N PHE A 29 -6.31 -0.57 -3.00
CA PHE A 29 -5.22 -1.53 -3.05
C PHE A 29 -5.63 -2.70 -3.93
N VAL A 30 -4.84 -3.00 -4.96
CA VAL A 30 -4.98 -4.25 -5.70
C VAL A 30 -4.12 -5.32 -5.00
N LEU A 31 -4.74 -6.44 -4.67
CA LEU A 31 -4.05 -7.62 -4.14
C LEU A 31 -4.03 -8.70 -5.21
N LEU A 32 -2.83 -9.16 -5.57
CA LEU A 32 -2.61 -10.18 -6.59
C LEU A 32 -1.80 -11.34 -6.02
N GLU A 33 -2.11 -12.56 -6.43
CA GLU A 33 -1.22 -13.70 -6.18
C GLU A 33 0.01 -13.59 -7.06
N ARG A 34 1.20 -13.82 -6.51
CA ARG A 34 2.45 -13.73 -7.27
C ARG A 34 2.57 -14.79 -8.36
N THR A 35 1.79 -15.87 -8.25
CA THR A 35 1.71 -16.95 -9.22
C THR A 35 0.63 -16.73 -10.29
N ASP A 36 -0.09 -15.61 -10.25
CA ASP A 36 -1.14 -15.32 -11.21
C ASP A 36 -0.55 -15.15 -12.62
N GLN A 37 -0.88 -16.09 -13.51
CA GLN A 37 -0.37 -16.13 -14.88
C GLN A 37 -0.99 -15.05 -15.79
N ARG A 38 -2.06 -14.40 -15.30
CA ARG A 38 -2.70 -13.28 -15.99
C ARG A 38 -1.90 -12.00 -15.90
N ILE A 39 -0.84 -11.95 -15.07
CA ILE A 39 0.00 -10.77 -14.87
C ILE A 39 1.29 -10.88 -15.69
N ASP A 40 1.71 -9.78 -16.31
CA ASP A 40 3.03 -9.71 -16.94
C ASP A 40 4.15 -9.41 -15.95
N TRP A 41 4.54 -10.43 -15.18
CA TRP A 41 5.57 -10.29 -14.15
C TRP A 41 6.90 -9.74 -14.68
N GLN A 42 7.27 -9.99 -15.94
CA GLN A 42 8.53 -9.47 -16.48
C GLN A 42 8.57 -7.93 -16.42
N GLU A 43 7.43 -7.28 -16.63
CA GLU A 43 7.31 -5.83 -16.51
C GLU A 43 7.53 -5.35 -15.07
N PHE A 44 6.94 -6.05 -14.10
CA PHE A 44 7.11 -5.77 -12.67
C PHE A 44 8.53 -5.99 -12.19
N GLU A 45 9.23 -6.97 -12.77
CA GLU A 45 10.58 -7.31 -12.37
C GLU A 45 11.63 -6.35 -12.94
N ARG A 46 11.34 -5.65 -14.04
CA ARG A 46 12.27 -4.72 -14.67
C ARG A 46 12.59 -3.52 -13.78
N ASP A 47 11.61 -3.05 -13.02
CA ASP A 47 11.70 -1.80 -12.26
C ASP A 47 12.03 -2.03 -10.77
N LYS A 48 12.40 -3.28 -10.41
CA LYS A 48 12.77 -3.68 -9.04
C LYS A 48 13.78 -2.71 -8.41
N SER A 49 13.42 -2.10 -7.29
CA SER A 49 14.36 -1.41 -6.43
C SER A 49 14.75 -2.31 -5.25
N PRO A 50 16.05 -2.38 -4.88
CA PRO A 50 16.45 -3.05 -3.64
C PRO A 50 15.78 -2.38 -2.44
N LYS A 51 15.53 -3.15 -1.37
CA LYS A 51 14.80 -2.70 -0.17
C LYS A 51 15.26 -1.33 0.31
N ASN A 52 14.41 -0.32 0.14
CA ASN A 52 14.52 0.92 0.87
C ASN A 52 13.96 0.68 2.29
N GLY A 53 14.55 1.29 3.32
CA GLY A 53 14.36 0.93 4.74
C GLY A 53 12.93 0.99 5.32
N SER A 54 11.90 1.32 4.54
CA SER A 54 10.48 1.26 4.91
C SER A 54 9.87 -0.11 4.56
N VAL A 55 10.25 -1.14 5.31
CA VAL A 55 9.88 -2.53 4.97
C VAL A 55 8.66 -2.96 5.76
N ASN A 56 7.52 -3.13 5.10
CA ASN A 56 6.42 -3.95 5.66
C ASN A 56 6.99 -5.32 6.02
N VAL A 57 6.68 -5.83 7.22
CA VAL A 57 7.19 -7.14 7.66
C VAL A 57 6.86 -8.20 6.60
N GLY A 58 7.87 -8.97 6.16
CA GLY A 58 7.71 -9.99 5.12
C GLY A 58 7.86 -9.52 3.67
N GLN A 59 7.96 -8.20 3.40
CA GLN A 59 8.20 -7.69 2.05
C GLN A 59 9.58 -8.13 1.55
N LEU A 60 9.64 -8.59 0.30
CA LEU A 60 10.86 -9.03 -0.38
C LEU A 60 11.54 -7.85 -1.08
N TRP A 61 10.77 -7.07 -1.83
CA TRP A 61 11.20 -5.88 -2.58
C TRP A 61 9.97 -5.02 -2.91
N ASP A 62 10.21 -3.80 -3.35
CA ASP A 62 9.20 -2.90 -3.92
C ASP A 62 9.74 -2.18 -5.15
N PHE A 63 8.84 -1.56 -5.90
CA PHE A 63 9.20 -0.55 -6.87
C PHE A 63 8.12 0.50 -6.99
N ARG A 64 8.52 1.64 -7.55
CA ARG A 64 7.61 2.75 -7.87
C ARG A 64 7.77 3.12 -9.33
N ARG A 65 6.66 3.44 -9.97
CA ARG A 65 6.61 4.03 -11.31
C ARG A 65 5.86 5.35 -11.22
N SER A 66 6.54 6.44 -11.59
CA SER A 66 5.91 7.77 -11.68
C SER A 66 4.71 7.72 -12.62
N ALA A 67 3.61 8.31 -12.19
CA ALA A 67 2.37 8.43 -12.95
C ALA A 67 2.11 9.90 -13.31
N PRO A 68 1.35 10.18 -14.39
CA PRO A 68 0.97 11.54 -14.73
C PRO A 68 0.26 12.24 -13.55
N GLY A 69 0.59 13.51 -13.31
CA GLY A 69 0.01 14.29 -12.21
C GLY A 69 0.83 14.29 -10.92
N GLY A 70 2.00 13.65 -10.91
CA GLY A 70 2.92 13.64 -9.76
C GLY A 70 2.51 12.64 -8.68
N SER A 71 1.73 11.61 -9.05
CA SER A 71 1.47 10.41 -8.25
C SER A 71 2.46 9.30 -8.65
N ALA A 72 2.49 8.19 -7.90
CA ALA A 72 3.30 7.04 -8.27
C ALA A 72 2.58 5.73 -8.02
N LEU A 73 2.66 4.79 -8.98
CA LEU A 73 2.24 3.41 -8.75
C LEU A 73 3.27 2.73 -7.84
N HIS A 74 2.86 2.36 -6.63
CA HIS A 74 3.69 1.67 -5.66
C HIS A 74 3.30 0.20 -5.57
N VAL A 75 4.28 -0.67 -5.82
CA VAL A 75 4.12 -2.11 -5.78
C VAL A 75 4.99 -2.70 -4.67
N HIS A 76 4.37 -3.40 -3.72
CA HIS A 76 5.08 -4.20 -2.73
C HIS A 76 4.97 -5.68 -3.06
N VAL A 77 6.09 -6.37 -3.06
CA VAL A 77 6.14 -7.80 -3.36
C VAL A 77 6.48 -8.60 -2.12
N PHE A 78 5.64 -9.58 -1.84
CA PHE A 78 5.80 -10.57 -0.78
C PHE A 78 6.07 -11.94 -1.38
N ALA A 79 6.23 -12.96 -0.53
CA ALA A 79 6.52 -14.31 -0.99
C ALA A 79 5.42 -14.87 -1.90
N HIS A 80 4.14 -14.67 -1.54
CA HIS A 80 2.99 -15.29 -2.23
C HIS A 80 2.06 -14.30 -2.90
N TYR A 81 2.15 -13.02 -2.55
CA TYR A 81 1.24 -12.01 -3.06
C TYR A 81 1.98 -10.71 -3.33
N VAL A 82 1.28 -9.81 -4.01
CA VAL A 82 1.71 -8.48 -4.36
C VAL A 82 0.58 -7.51 -3.99
N THR A 83 0.93 -6.41 -3.33
CA THR A 83 0.00 -5.31 -3.07
C THR A 83 0.41 -4.12 -3.91
N ILE A 84 -0.55 -3.55 -4.63
CA ILE A 84 -0.33 -2.42 -5.55
C ILE A 84 -1.27 -1.29 -5.17
N HIS A 85 -0.78 -0.06 -5.11
CA HIS A 85 -1.59 1.12 -4.88
C HIS A 85 -0.98 2.35 -5.57
N LEU A 86 -1.71 3.47 -5.57
CA LEU A 86 -1.18 4.77 -5.96
C LEU A 86 -0.77 5.56 -4.72
N ASP A 87 0.46 6.06 -4.74
CA ASP A 87 0.92 7.14 -3.89
C ASP A 87 0.37 8.45 -4.46
N VAL A 88 -0.34 9.22 -3.64
CA VAL A 88 -0.89 10.54 -4.03
C VAL A 88 0.21 11.48 -4.52
N HIS A 89 1.39 11.34 -3.92
CA HIS A 89 2.58 12.11 -4.25
C HIS A 89 3.73 11.15 -4.52
N ASP A 90 4.32 11.26 -5.71
CA ASP A 90 5.54 10.55 -6.06
C ASP A 90 6.67 11.00 -5.13
N PRO A 91 7.25 10.10 -4.31
CA PRO A 91 8.32 10.48 -3.40
C PRO A 91 9.60 10.96 -4.11
N ALA A 92 9.80 10.63 -5.38
CA ALA A 92 10.93 11.12 -6.17
C ALA A 92 10.76 12.60 -6.54
N GLU A 93 9.53 13.05 -6.76
CA GLU A 93 9.21 14.44 -7.12
C GLU A 93 8.84 15.30 -5.90
N ARG A 94 8.10 14.72 -4.95
CA ARG A 94 7.45 15.38 -3.80
C ARG A 94 7.62 14.57 -2.51
N PRO A 95 8.87 14.39 -2.02
CA PRO A 95 9.17 13.53 -0.87
C PRO A 95 8.51 14.00 0.44
N VAL A 96 8.38 15.31 0.63
CA VAL A 96 7.81 15.88 1.87
C VAL A 96 6.30 15.67 1.91
N GLU A 97 5.62 15.97 0.81
CA GLU A 97 4.18 15.79 0.68
C GLU A 97 3.79 14.32 0.76
N HIS A 98 4.58 13.43 0.14
CA HIS A 98 4.43 11.98 0.27
C HIS A 98 4.49 11.56 1.75
N LEU A 99 5.53 11.99 2.47
CA LEU A 99 5.69 11.68 3.89
C LEU A 99 4.48 12.16 4.71
N LEU A 100 4.04 13.40 4.50
CA LEU A 100 2.91 13.99 5.22
C LEU A 100 1.59 13.26 4.94
N GLY A 101 1.39 12.78 3.71
CA GLY A 101 0.21 12.02 3.29
C GLY A 101 0.15 10.62 3.90
N GLU A 102 1.27 9.88 3.89
CA GLU A 102 1.32 8.51 4.39
C GLU A 102 1.29 8.41 5.92
N THR A 103 1.86 9.40 6.62
CA THR A 103 2.06 9.33 8.07
C THR A 103 0.91 9.95 8.88
N TYR A 104 -0.14 10.48 8.24
CA TYR A 104 -1.24 11.19 8.91
C TYR A 104 -0.78 12.23 9.95
N LEU A 105 0.46 12.71 9.86
CA LEU A 105 1.11 13.51 10.91
C LEU A 105 0.28 14.74 11.25
N VAL A 106 -0.32 15.36 10.25
CA VAL A 106 -1.19 16.54 10.41
C VAL A 106 -2.46 16.19 11.19
N ARG A 107 -3.13 15.07 10.87
CA ARG A 107 -4.34 14.65 11.58
C ARG A 107 -4.02 14.21 13.01
N GLY A 108 -2.95 13.45 13.17
CA GLY A 108 -2.46 13.04 14.48
C GLY A 108 -2.09 14.23 15.36
N ALA A 109 -1.34 15.20 14.81
CA ALA A 109 -0.97 16.43 15.50
C ALA A 109 -2.20 17.25 15.89
N ALA A 110 -3.21 17.33 15.01
CA ALA A 110 -4.46 18.03 15.29
C ALA A 110 -5.24 17.36 16.45
N VAL A 111 -5.32 16.03 16.47
CA VAL A 111 -5.96 15.28 17.57
C VAL A 111 -5.20 15.48 18.89
N GLY A 112 -3.87 15.36 18.86
CA GLY A 112 -3.01 15.57 20.03
C GLY A 112 -3.09 16.99 20.58
N GLY A 113 -3.02 17.99 19.70
CA GLY A 113 -3.16 19.41 20.05
C GLY A 113 -4.56 19.76 20.57
N GLY A 114 -5.62 19.25 19.95
CA GLY A 114 -6.99 19.43 20.41
C GLY A 114 -7.24 18.81 21.79
N THR A 115 -6.68 17.62 22.04
CA THR A 115 -6.73 16.98 23.37
C THR A 115 -6.01 17.82 24.41
N ALA A 116 -4.84 18.37 24.08
CA ALA A 116 -4.10 19.24 24.98
C ALA A 116 -4.86 20.51 25.34
N LEU A 117 -5.56 21.11 24.38
CA LEU A 117 -6.39 22.30 24.58
C LEU A 117 -7.59 21.99 25.50
N LEU A 118 -8.26 20.85 25.31
CA LEU A 118 -9.37 20.42 26.16
C LEU A 118 -8.93 20.16 27.61
N LEU A 119 -7.70 19.71 27.81
CA LEU A 119 -7.12 19.48 29.13
C LEU A 119 -6.53 20.75 29.76
N GLY A 120 -6.63 21.91 29.09
CA GLY A 120 -6.11 23.18 29.60
C GLY A 120 -4.59 23.20 29.81
N LEU A 121 -3.86 22.38 29.06
CA LEU A 121 -2.42 22.24 29.25
C LEU A 121 -1.65 23.44 28.72
N ALA A 122 -0.62 23.85 29.46
CA ALA A 122 0.32 24.87 29.01
C ALA A 122 1.06 24.45 27.73
N SER A 123 1.70 25.42 27.07
CA SER A 123 2.34 25.24 25.76
C SER A 123 3.36 24.08 25.69
N GLY A 124 4.12 23.82 26.75
CA GLY A 124 5.08 22.72 26.81
C GLY A 124 4.43 21.32 26.73
N PRO A 125 3.57 20.93 27.70
CA PRO A 125 2.84 19.66 27.63
C PRO A 125 1.92 19.52 26.42
N ALA A 126 1.38 20.63 25.90
CA ALA A 126 0.57 20.61 24.68
C ALA A 126 1.36 20.22 23.43
N LEU A 127 2.62 20.67 23.31
CA LEU A 127 3.50 20.25 22.22
C LEU A 127 3.87 18.76 22.32
N VAL A 128 4.04 18.24 23.54
CA VAL A 128 4.31 16.80 23.75
C VAL A 128 3.10 15.96 23.33
N LEU A 129 1.89 16.34 23.71
CA LEU A 129 0.68 15.63 23.28
C LEU A 129 0.39 15.78 21.79
N ALA A 130 0.69 16.93 21.18
CA ALA A 130 0.62 17.09 19.73
C ALA A 130 1.63 16.18 19.01
N ALA A 131 2.87 16.09 19.50
CA ALA A 131 3.87 15.17 18.96
C ALA A 131 3.46 13.69 19.15
N PHE A 132 2.94 13.33 20.32
CA PHE A 132 2.40 11.98 20.56
C PHE A 132 1.17 11.69 19.68
N GLY A 133 0.26 12.65 19.53
CA GLY A 133 -0.86 12.55 18.63
C GLY A 133 -0.41 12.34 17.19
N ALA A 134 0.61 13.07 16.73
CA ALA A 134 1.21 12.90 15.41
C ALA A 134 1.78 11.49 15.21
N LEU A 135 2.51 10.98 16.23
CA LEU A 135 3.05 9.61 16.23
C LEU A 135 1.95 8.53 16.23
N LEU A 136 0.87 8.74 16.98
CA LEU A 136 -0.25 7.80 17.07
C LEU A 136 -1.17 7.87 15.85
N GLY A 137 -1.37 9.07 15.29
CA GLY A 137 -2.15 9.31 14.09
C GLY A 137 -1.58 8.60 12.86
N GLY A 138 -0.26 8.40 12.81
CA GLY A 138 0.39 7.58 11.77
C GLY A 138 -0.03 6.11 11.73
N ASN A 139 -0.78 5.63 12.72
CA ASN A 139 -1.41 4.30 12.71
C ASN A 139 -2.92 4.34 12.48
N ALA A 140 -3.51 5.50 12.21
CA ALA A 140 -4.93 5.58 11.88
C ALA A 140 -5.15 4.94 10.50
N ALA A 141 -5.65 3.70 10.52
CA ALA A 141 -6.03 2.98 9.32
C ALA A 141 -7.02 3.84 8.51
N VAL A 142 -6.58 4.33 7.36
CA VAL A 142 -7.48 4.70 6.28
C VAL A 142 -8.41 3.52 6.07
N ALA A 143 -9.67 3.78 5.76
CA ALA A 143 -10.52 2.78 5.14
C ALA A 143 -9.92 2.39 3.77
N ALA A 144 -8.89 1.55 3.80
CA ALA A 144 -8.24 0.99 2.64
C ALA A 144 -9.22 0.01 2.00
N ARG A 145 -9.55 0.24 0.73
CA ARG A 145 -10.40 -0.68 -0.02
C ARG A 145 -9.51 -1.62 -0.82
N TYR A 146 -9.55 -2.89 -0.49
CA TYR A 146 -8.83 -3.93 -1.23
C TYR A 146 -9.71 -4.49 -2.33
N VAL A 147 -9.12 -4.66 -3.51
CA VAL A 147 -9.75 -5.30 -4.67
C VAL A 147 -8.82 -6.40 -5.21
N ALA A 148 -9.40 -7.47 -5.74
CA ALA A 148 -8.68 -8.54 -6.42
C ALA A 148 -8.97 -8.49 -7.92
N LEU A 149 -8.01 -8.94 -8.73
CA LEU A 149 -8.25 -9.20 -10.14
C LEU A 149 -9.20 -10.40 -10.31
N ALA A 150 -10.44 -10.13 -10.72
CA ALA A 150 -11.46 -11.13 -10.92
C ALA A 150 -11.37 -11.75 -12.33
N ARG A 151 -11.26 -10.91 -13.37
CA ARG A 151 -11.20 -11.36 -14.78
C ARG A 151 -10.34 -10.45 -15.65
N ILE A 152 -9.91 -10.98 -16.78
CA ILE A 152 -9.41 -10.21 -17.93
C ILE A 152 -10.26 -10.64 -19.13
N ASP A 153 -11.00 -9.69 -19.69
CA ASP A 153 -11.84 -9.88 -20.86
C ASP A 153 -10.99 -9.96 -22.14
N TRP A 154 -11.58 -10.45 -23.23
CA TRP A 154 -10.85 -10.73 -24.48
C TRP A 154 -10.24 -9.48 -25.12
N ASP A 155 -10.84 -8.32 -24.88
CA ASP A 155 -10.35 -7.00 -25.30
C ASP A 155 -9.20 -6.48 -24.42
N GLY A 156 -8.86 -7.20 -23.35
CA GLY A 156 -7.84 -6.84 -22.37
C GLY A 156 -8.37 -6.02 -21.21
N THR A 157 -9.68 -5.78 -21.12
CA THR A 157 -10.29 -5.06 -19.99
C THR A 157 -10.21 -5.92 -18.73
N ALA A 158 -9.71 -5.34 -17.64
CA ALA A 158 -9.58 -6.04 -16.36
C ALA A 158 -10.77 -5.72 -15.46
N GLY A 159 -11.42 -6.77 -14.96
CA GLY A 159 -12.47 -6.67 -13.95
C GLY A 159 -11.90 -6.90 -12.55
N PHE A 160 -12.19 -5.99 -11.63
CA PHE A 160 -11.76 -6.07 -10.23
C PHE A 160 -12.97 -6.18 -9.30
N GLU A 161 -12.82 -6.98 -8.25
CA GLU A 161 -13.87 -7.21 -7.26
C GLU A 161 -13.38 -6.84 -5.85
N PRO A 162 -14.23 -6.24 -5.00
CA PRO A 162 -13.89 -5.99 -3.60
C PRO A 162 -13.52 -7.27 -2.85
N ILE A 163 -12.47 -7.20 -2.04
CA ILE A 163 -12.09 -8.29 -1.13
C ILE A 163 -12.68 -7.99 0.25
N ALA A 164 -13.40 -8.96 0.82
CA ALA A 164 -13.90 -8.85 2.17
C ALA A 164 -12.74 -8.67 3.20
N PRO A 165 -12.87 -7.82 4.23
CA PRO A 165 -11.77 -7.51 5.15
C PRO A 165 -11.19 -8.71 5.90
N ASP A 166 -12.00 -9.72 6.18
CA ASP A 166 -11.59 -11.00 6.77
C ASP A 166 -10.70 -11.81 5.82
N ARG A 167 -11.02 -11.83 4.52
CA ARG A 167 -10.18 -12.47 3.50
C ARG A 167 -8.87 -11.71 3.27
N VAL A 168 -8.88 -10.38 3.32
CA VAL A 168 -7.64 -9.58 3.31
C VAL A 168 -6.78 -9.95 4.51
N ARG A 169 -7.35 -9.97 5.72
CA ARG A 169 -6.64 -10.39 6.93
C ARG A 169 -6.10 -11.80 6.81
N ALA A 170 -6.87 -12.76 6.29
CA ALA A 170 -6.37 -14.10 6.04
C ALA A 170 -5.18 -14.08 5.09
N LEU A 171 -5.23 -13.36 3.96
CA LEU A 171 -4.11 -13.30 3.02
C LEU A 171 -2.86 -12.59 3.59
N LEU A 172 -3.05 -11.58 4.43
CA LEU A 172 -1.96 -10.84 5.08
C LEU A 172 -1.43 -11.52 6.35
N HIS A 173 -2.23 -12.36 7.01
CA HIS A 173 -1.89 -13.02 8.28
C HIS A 173 -1.78 -14.56 8.20
N ASP A 174 -2.06 -15.18 7.05
CA ASP A 174 -1.73 -16.59 6.78
C ASP A 174 -0.21 -16.72 6.54
N ASP A 175 0.48 -16.29 7.59
CA ASP A 175 1.89 -16.18 7.79
C ASP A 175 2.34 -17.45 8.55
N GLN A 176 1.86 -18.61 8.10
CA GLN A 176 2.61 -19.86 8.24
C GLN A 176 4.04 -19.75 7.63
N LEU A 177 4.36 -18.63 6.99
CA LEU A 177 5.66 -18.23 6.46
C LEU A 177 6.40 -17.17 7.30
N GLN A 178 5.88 -16.74 8.46
CA GLN A 178 6.68 -16.09 9.52
C GLN A 178 7.54 -17.09 10.32
N GLN A 179 7.43 -18.40 10.04
CA GLN A 179 8.24 -19.46 10.62
C GLN A 179 9.78 -19.32 10.49
N PRO A 180 10.38 -18.63 9.48
CA PRO A 180 11.84 -18.44 9.43
C PRO A 180 12.38 -17.67 10.63
N TYR A 181 11.60 -16.74 11.21
CA TYR A 181 12.04 -15.95 12.36
C TYR A 181 11.85 -16.66 13.71
N ARG A 182 10.92 -17.63 13.82
CA ARG A 182 10.79 -18.44 15.05
C ARG A 182 11.89 -19.49 15.18
N ARG A 183 12.38 -20.08 14.09
CA ARG A 183 13.49 -21.06 14.16
C ARG A 183 14.83 -20.45 14.57
N LEU A 184 15.05 -19.15 14.33
CA LEU A 184 16.28 -18.47 14.72
C LEU A 184 16.33 -18.02 16.20
N ARG A 185 15.21 -18.12 16.95
CA ARG A 185 15.18 -17.86 18.41
C ARG A 185 15.09 -19.11 19.29
N GLY A 186 14.93 -20.30 18.70
CA GLY A 186 14.85 -21.58 19.41
C GLY A 186 16.13 -22.41 19.43
N ALA A 187 17.21 -21.94 18.80
CA ALA A 187 18.53 -22.56 18.83
C ALA A 187 19.45 -21.79 19.79
N ARG A 188 19.22 -21.97 21.10
CA ARG A 188 20.21 -21.70 22.15
C ARG A 188 20.07 -22.76 23.22
#